data_AF-A0A0J0YBT5-F1
#
_entry.id   AF-A0A0J0YBT5-F1
#
_cell.length_a   1.000
_cell.length_b   1.000
_cell.length_c   1.000
_cell.angle_alpha   90.00
_cell.angle_beta   90.00
_cell.angle_gamma   90.00
#
_symmetry.space_group_name_H-M   'P 1'
#
loop_
_entity.id
_entity.type
_entity.pdbx_description
1 polymer ?
#
loop_
_entity_poly.entity_id
_entity_poly.type
_entity_poly.pdbx_seq_one_letter_code
_entity_poly.pdbx_strand_id
1 'polypeptide(L)' 'MKLYKKETVQHVNASLEECWAFFSSPSNLQKITPETMGFEITDFDNKSMYAGQIIQYKV' A
#
# COMPACT_ATOMS: atom_id res chain seq x y z
N MET A 1 -22.81 2.83 20.85
CA MET A 1 -22.14 2.38 19.62
C MET A 1 -21.30 1.16 19.94
N LYS A 2 -21.28 0.14 19.07
CA LYS A 2 -20.35 -0.98 19.20
C LYS A 2 -19.06 -0.65 18.45
N LEU A 3 -17.91 -0.79 19.11
CA LEU A 3 -16.60 -0.64 18.52
C LEU A 3 -16.15 -2.02 18.00
N TYR A 4 -15.77 -2.10 16.72
CA TYR A 4 -15.25 -3.32 16.11
C TYR A 4 -13.77 -3.13 15.77
N LYS A 5 -12.96 -4.15 16.06
CA LYS A 5 -11.52 -4.18 15.78
C LYS A 5 -11.20 -5.46 15.01
N LYS A 6 -10.40 -5.36 13.95
CA LYS A 6 -9.84 -6.51 13.22
C LYS A 6 -8.32 -6.44 13.35
N GLU A 7 -7.70 -7.52 13.82
CA GLU A 7 -6.25 -7.63 13.97
C GLU A 7 -5.77 -8.86 13.21
N THR A 8 -4.64 -8.72 12.52
CA THR A 8 -4.01 -9.79 11.76
C THR A 8 -2.49 -9.63 11.83
N VAL A 9 -1.77 -10.75 11.88
CA VAL A 9 -0.30 -10.79 11.87
C VAL A 9 0.16 -11.57 10.65
N GLN A 10 1.16 -11.06 9.94
CA GLN A 10 1.80 -11.73 8.81
C GLN A 10 3.31 -11.74 9.02
N HIS A 11 3.94 -12.91 8.88
CA HIS A 11 5.39 -13.04 8.89
C HIS A 11 5.90 -12.97 7.46
N VAL A 12 6.79 -12.03 7.19
CA VAL A 12 7.42 -11.83 5.88
C VAL A 12 8.88 -12.24 6.01
N ASN A 13 9.35 -13.11 5.11
CA ASN A 13 10.75 -13.52 5.06
C ASN A 13 11.58 -12.46 4.32
N ALA A 14 11.71 -11.28 4.92
CA ALA A 14 12.44 -10.14 4.41
C ALA A 14 12.97 -9.28 5.57
N SER A 15 13.99 -8.46 5.32
CA SER A 15 14.46 -7.48 6.28
C SER A 15 13.43 -6.36 6.47
N LEU A 16 13.60 -5.60 7.56
CA LEU A 16 12.75 -4.43 7.81
C LEU A 16 12.94 -3.37 6.72
N GLU A 17 14.17 -3.17 6.26
CA GLU A 17 14.52 -2.23 5.19
C GLU A 17 13.88 -2.63 3.86
N GLU A 18 13.92 -3.92 3.52
CA GLU A 18 13.26 -4.45 2.31
C GLU A 18 11.74 -4.24 2.38
N CYS A 19 11.13 -4.54 3.53
CA CYS A 19 9.71 -4.27 3.75
C CYS A 19 9.40 -2.78 3.62
N TRP A 20 10.20 -1.91 4.24
CA TRP A 20 10.00 -0.47 4.20
C TRP A 20 10.12 0.09 2.79
N ALA A 21 11.12 -0.36 2.02
CA ALA A 21 11.30 0.03 0.63
C ALA A 21 10.11 -0.41 -0.25
N PHE A 22 9.56 -1.60 0.02
CA PHE A 22 8.38 -2.10 -0.67
C PHE A 22 7.12 -1.28 -0.35
N PHE A 23 6.80 -1.08 0.93
CA PHE A 23 5.59 -0.37 1.35
C PHE A 23 5.65 1.13 1.10
N SER A 24 6.84 1.72 1.02
CA SER A 24 7.04 3.14 0.70
C SER A 24 7.04 3.43 -0.80
N SER A 25 6.64 2.48 -1.65
CA SER A 25 6.53 2.68 -3.09
C SER A 25 5.07 2.77 -3.52
N PRO A 26 4.61 3.91 -4.07
CA PRO A 26 3.23 4.08 -4.55
C PRO A 26 2.76 2.95 -5.45
N SER A 27 3.60 2.51 -6.39
CA SER A 27 3.28 1.45 -7.36
C SER A 27 2.98 0.09 -6.71
N ASN A 28 3.46 -0.16 -5.49
CA ASN A 28 3.20 -1.41 -4.78
C ASN A 28 1.84 -1.41 -4.05
N LEU A 29 1.16 -0.27 -3.91
CA LEU A 29 -0.20 -0.23 -3.35
C LEU A 29 -1.16 -1.13 -4.15
N GLN A 30 -0.99 -1.16 -5.47
CA GLN A 30 -1.78 -2.02 -6.33
C GLN A 30 -1.50 -3.51 -6.10
N LYS A 31 -0.25 -3.88 -5.78
CA LYS A 31 0.14 -5.28 -5.52
C LYS A 31 -0.39 -5.82 -4.20
N ILE A 32 -0.55 -4.96 -3.19
CA ILE A 32 -1.06 -5.34 -1.87
C ILE A 32 -2.59 -5.25 -1.78
N THR A 33 -3.23 -4.70 -2.81
CA THR A 33 -4.68 -4.60 -2.90
C THR A 33 -5.22 -5.86 -3.59
N PRO A 34 -6.31 -6.48 -3.10
CA PRO A 34 -6.90 -7.63 -3.77
C PRO A 34 -7.24 -7.32 -5.24
N GLU A 35 -6.83 -8.21 -6.15
CA GLU A 35 -7.05 -8.04 -7.60
C GLU A 35 -8.53 -7.83 -7.95
N THR A 36 -9.43 -8.44 -7.19
CA THR A 36 -10.89 -8.32 -7.38
C THR A 36 -11.43 -6.90 -7.18
N MET A 37 -10.67 -5.99 -6.55
CA MET A 37 -11.08 -4.59 -6.48
C MET A 37 -10.88 -3.85 -7.79
N GLY A 38 -10.00 -4.30 -8.71
CA GLY A 38 -9.69 -3.54 -9.92
C GLY A 38 -8.97 -2.22 -9.65
N PHE A 39 -8.25 -2.11 -8.52
CA PHE A 39 -7.48 -0.93 -8.17
C PHE A 39 -6.32 -0.73 -9.15
N GLU A 40 -6.32 0.38 -9.87
CA GLU A 40 -5.30 0.73 -10.86
C GLU A 40 -4.73 2.12 -10.58
N ILE A 41 -3.43 2.23 -10.36
CA ILE A 41 -2.77 3.54 -10.18
C ILE A 41 -2.62 4.21 -11.53
N THR A 42 -3.10 5.45 -11.64
CA THR A 42 -3.06 6.22 -12.90
C THR A 42 -1.97 7.29 -12.90
N ASP A 43 -1.61 7.85 -11.75
CA ASP A 43 -0.58 8.89 -11.64
C ASP A 43 0.01 9.02 -10.22
N PHE A 44 1.31 9.35 -10.17
CA PHE A 44 2.06 9.74 -8.97
C PHE A 44 3.38 10.41 -9.38
N ASP A 45 4.01 11.15 -8.46
CA ASP A 45 5.20 11.97 -8.76
C ASP A 45 6.53 11.18 -8.92
N ASN A 46 6.46 9.86 -9.09
CA ASN A 46 7.61 8.95 -9.20
C ASN A 46 8.61 8.99 -8.02
N LYS A 47 8.21 9.53 -6.86
CA LYS A 47 9.02 9.51 -5.64
C LYS A 47 8.58 8.40 -4.69
N SER A 48 9.49 8.03 -3.79
CA SER A 48 9.15 7.28 -2.58
C SER A 48 8.04 8.02 -1.83
N MET A 49 7.17 7.27 -1.14
CA MET A 49 6.09 7.85 -0.35
C MET A 49 6.59 8.84 0.67
N TYR A 50 5.84 9.92 0.83
CA TYR A 50 6.07 10.97 1.82
C TYR A 50 4.73 11.57 2.28
N ALA A 51 4.76 12.22 3.44
CA ALA A 51 3.58 12.84 4.02
C ALA A 51 3.01 13.93 3.08
N GLY A 52 1.73 13.80 2.72
CA GLY A 52 1.05 14.73 1.82
C GLY A 52 1.20 14.44 0.33
N GLN A 53 1.83 13.31 -0.06
CA GLN A 53 1.84 12.86 -1.45
C GLN A 53 0.42 12.56 -1.95
N ILE A 54 0.11 12.97 -3.18
CA ILE A 54 -1.14 12.66 -3.86
C ILE A 54 -0.88 11.54 -4.86
N ILE A 55 -1.69 10.49 -4.79
CA ILE A 55 -1.67 9.34 -5.71
C ILE A 55 -3.05 9.24 -6.35
N GLN A 56 -3.11 9.19 -7.68
CA GLN A 56 -4.34 9.02 -8.43
C GLN A 56 -4.54 7.53 -8.77
N TYR A 57 -5.76 7.05 -8.61
CA TYR A 57 -6.13 5.68 -8.92
C TYR A 57 -7.58 5.58 -9.43
N LYS A 58 -7.89 4.45 -10.05
CA LYS A 58 -9.22 4.06 -10.50
C LYS A 58 -9.61 2.71 -9.88
N VAL A 59 -10.91 2.49 -9.72
CA VAL A 59 -11.58 1.25 -9.28
C VAL A 59 -12.78 1.02 -10.20
#